data_AF-A0A9P4KJ71-F1
#
_entry.id   AF-A0A9P4KJ71-F1
#
_cell.length_a   1.000
_cell.length_b   1.000
_cell.length_c   1.000
_cell.angle_alpha   90.00
_cell.angle_beta   90.00
_cell.angle_gamma   90.00
#
_symmetry.space_group_name_H-M   'P 1'
#
loop_
_entity.id
_entity.type
_entity.pdbx_description
1 polymer ?
#
loop_
_entity_poly.entity_id
_entity_poly.type
_entity_poly.pdbx_seq_one_letter_code
_entity_poly.pdbx_strand_id
1 'polypeptide(L)'
;MESSPSTMLRILVPKVPFIFKTALLHTLSISETSSKWDLRTELTVKVLRQMLGPHARPSSVTKQQRLTTKDPGVKGRVWACKVKCGIPPEEDVRQLLFKAIEEMGSGGEAWERAEQRPLEAEWNGYRAHVDNQEPEPADLSEEEKYKKMMSETTTKVTVLYFHGGAMYLLDPATYRPVTSRVAKVTGGRVFSVRYRLSPQNPFPAALLDALTAYLTLLYPPADTPHDPIPASEIVFGGDSAGGLLCASLLQLLLHFQRTGSSTVRFHGQDRRIPLPAGIAGTSPWLDVTRSLPSIEELAKYDYLPPPSHTQKLAYPACPAWPTDPPRADLYCEGSALLHPLVSPLAAKDWTNSPPLFFSLGEEMLRDENLVLAQRVAGQGGNVVWRIFEAMPHCFAMMLEYHPASHIHFEEYGTFCKDVVEGGGVETNGVMIKAKTLEREDVDVMKLTDISDEMVDELMRIGKTKLARRVDGSGSVEVRPML
;
A
#
# COMPACT_ATOMS: atom_id res chain seq x y z
N MET A 1 -1.27 18.11 -12.92
CA MET A 1 -0.49 19.05 -13.76
C MET A 1 -1.07 18.98 -15.16
N GLU A 2 -1.55 20.08 -15.72
CA GLU A 2 -1.64 20.18 -17.19
C GLU A 2 -0.23 19.95 -17.71
N SER A 3 0.00 18.79 -18.33
CA SER A 3 1.21 18.59 -19.09
C SER A 3 1.03 19.35 -20.39
N SER A 4 1.24 20.66 -20.33
CA SER A 4 1.45 21.46 -21.53
C SER A 4 2.42 20.67 -22.44
N PRO A 5 2.15 20.57 -23.75
CA PRO A 5 3.07 19.92 -24.69
C PRO A 5 4.51 20.40 -24.49
N SER A 6 4.71 21.67 -24.13
CA SER A 6 6.03 22.25 -23.84
C SER A 6 6.69 21.70 -22.56
N THR A 7 5.93 21.36 -21.53
CA THR A 7 6.42 20.75 -20.29
C THR A 7 6.78 19.28 -20.50
N MET A 8 5.94 18.52 -21.21
CA MET A 8 6.30 17.15 -21.64
C MET A 8 7.56 17.17 -22.50
N LEU A 9 7.64 18.08 -23.48
CA LEU A 9 8.80 18.20 -24.36
C LEU A 9 10.08 18.50 -23.57
N ARG A 10 10.04 19.41 -22.58
CA ARG A 10 11.19 19.70 -21.71
C ARG A 10 11.63 18.51 -20.84
N ILE A 11 10.70 17.61 -20.49
CA ILE A 11 11.00 16.39 -19.70
C ILE A 11 11.53 15.27 -20.62
N LEU A 12 10.98 15.13 -21.83
CA LEU A 12 11.28 14.06 -22.78
C LEU A 12 12.54 14.33 -23.62
N VAL A 13 12.78 15.56 -24.08
CA VAL A 13 13.90 15.91 -24.96
C VAL A 13 15.27 15.50 -24.38
N PRO A 14 15.60 15.80 -23.12
CA PRO A 14 16.86 15.34 -22.52
C PRO A 14 16.98 13.82 -22.43
N LYS A 15 15.85 13.09 -22.48
CA LYS A 15 15.80 11.62 -22.37
C LYS A 15 15.81 10.91 -23.74
N VAL A 16 15.73 11.64 -24.86
CA VAL A 16 15.70 11.05 -26.21
C VAL A 16 16.87 10.10 -26.49
N PRO A 17 18.15 10.43 -26.18
CA PRO A 17 19.26 9.50 -26.39
C PRO A 17 19.13 8.20 -25.58
N PHE A 18 18.59 8.30 -24.36
CA PHE A 18 18.35 7.15 -23.50
C PHE A 18 17.21 6.27 -24.00
N ILE A 19 16.10 6.88 -24.44
CA ILE A 19 14.96 6.19 -25.05
C ILE A 19 15.41 5.46 -26.31
N PHE A 20 16.17 6.13 -27.18
CA PHE A 20 16.70 5.54 -28.41
C PHE A 20 17.65 4.36 -28.11
N LYS A 21 18.59 4.53 -27.18
CA LYS A 21 19.49 3.44 -26.75
C LYS A 21 18.70 2.24 -26.21
N THR A 22 17.69 2.50 -25.39
CA THR A 22 16.84 1.44 -24.82
C THR A 22 16.08 0.71 -25.92
N ALA A 23 15.46 1.43 -26.86
CA ALA A 23 14.75 0.85 -27.99
C ALA A 23 15.68 0.00 -28.88
N LEU A 24 16.89 0.49 -29.16
CA LEU A 24 17.89 -0.24 -29.93
C LEU A 24 18.30 -1.55 -29.23
N LEU A 25 18.66 -1.48 -27.94
CA LEU A 25 19.09 -2.67 -27.18
C LEU A 25 17.96 -3.70 -27.04
N HIS A 26 16.72 -3.24 -26.82
CA HIS A 26 15.56 -4.11 -26.76
C HIS A 26 15.29 -4.80 -28.10
N THR A 27 15.32 -4.04 -29.20
CA THR A 27 15.09 -4.55 -30.57
C THR A 27 16.15 -5.58 -30.97
N LEU A 28 17.38 -5.41 -30.50
CA LEU A 28 18.47 -6.36 -30.73
C LEU A 28 18.46 -7.54 -29.73
N SER A 29 17.47 -7.63 -28.85
CA SER A 29 17.37 -8.65 -27.78
C SER A 29 18.60 -8.73 -26.87
N ILE A 30 19.26 -7.59 -26.66
CA ILE A 30 20.46 -7.47 -25.81
C ILE A 30 20.09 -7.16 -24.35
N SER A 31 18.94 -6.52 -24.10
CA SER A 31 18.52 -6.23 -22.72
C SER A 31 18.12 -7.51 -21.99
N GLU A 32 18.52 -7.62 -20.72
CA GLU A 32 18.26 -8.77 -19.84
C GLU A 32 16.76 -9.15 -19.77
N THR A 33 15.89 -8.17 -19.94
CA THR A 33 14.43 -8.34 -19.86
C THR A 33 13.72 -8.41 -21.22
N SER A 34 14.43 -8.29 -22.36
CA SER A 34 13.84 -8.29 -23.71
C SER A 34 13.04 -9.56 -24.03
N SER A 35 13.42 -10.70 -23.45
CA SER A 35 12.69 -11.96 -23.59
C SER A 35 11.32 -11.92 -22.92
N LYS A 36 11.13 -11.07 -21.90
CA LYS A 36 9.91 -11.01 -21.07
C LYS A 36 9.07 -9.74 -21.28
N TRP A 37 9.70 -8.59 -21.47
CA TRP A 37 8.99 -7.32 -21.63
C TRP A 37 8.71 -6.99 -23.10
N ASP A 38 7.69 -6.18 -23.31
CA ASP A 38 7.58 -5.37 -24.52
C ASP A 38 8.38 -4.07 -24.36
N LEU A 39 8.59 -3.37 -25.48
CA LEU A 39 9.37 -2.13 -25.48
C LEU A 39 8.74 -1.05 -24.58
N ARG A 40 7.41 -0.99 -24.50
CA ARG A 40 6.70 0.03 -23.73
C ARG A 40 6.95 -0.16 -22.22
N THR A 41 6.88 -1.40 -21.76
CA THR A 41 7.16 -1.81 -20.38
C THR A 41 8.62 -1.52 -20.05
N GLU A 42 9.55 -1.95 -20.90
CA GLU A 42 10.98 -1.70 -20.66
C GLU A 42 11.29 -0.21 -20.56
N LEU A 43 10.75 0.61 -21.47
CA LEU A 43 10.92 2.07 -21.44
C LEU A 43 10.32 2.68 -20.17
N THR A 44 9.13 2.24 -19.77
CA THR A 44 8.43 2.77 -18.58
C THR A 44 9.23 2.48 -17.32
N VAL A 45 9.61 1.21 -17.09
CA VAL A 45 10.42 0.79 -15.93
C VAL A 45 11.76 1.53 -15.90
N LYS A 46 12.46 1.64 -17.04
CA LYS A 46 13.73 2.36 -17.12
C LYS A 46 13.62 3.86 -16.86
N VAL A 47 12.53 4.49 -17.29
CA VAL A 47 12.26 5.91 -16.97
C VAL A 47 12.00 6.07 -15.47
N LEU A 48 11.25 5.16 -14.84
CA LEU A 48 11.01 5.16 -13.40
C LEU A 48 12.31 4.96 -12.61
N ARG A 49 13.18 4.02 -13.01
CA ARG A 49 14.52 3.84 -12.42
C ARG A 49 15.37 5.10 -12.47
N GLN A 50 15.29 5.90 -13.54
CA GLN A 50 16.00 7.18 -13.59
C GLN A 50 15.42 8.23 -12.63
N MET A 51 14.13 8.13 -12.31
CA MET A 51 13.44 9.09 -11.44
C MET A 51 13.53 8.73 -9.95
N LEU A 52 13.60 7.43 -9.63
CA LEU A 52 13.53 6.91 -8.26
C LEU A 52 14.79 6.15 -7.85
N GLY A 53 15.63 5.71 -8.79
CA GLY A 53 16.83 4.93 -8.51
C GLY A 53 18.06 5.76 -8.14
N PRO A 54 19.25 5.13 -8.08
CA PRO A 54 20.48 5.78 -7.57
C PRO A 54 21.01 6.94 -8.40
N HIS A 55 20.50 7.12 -9.62
CA HIS A 55 20.84 8.25 -10.49
C HIS A 55 19.89 9.45 -10.33
N ALA A 56 18.81 9.30 -9.55
CA ALA A 56 17.93 10.39 -9.21
C ALA A 56 18.68 11.38 -8.30
N ARG A 57 18.43 12.68 -8.48
CA ARG A 57 18.99 13.70 -7.58
C ARG A 57 18.29 13.61 -6.22
N PRO A 58 19.01 13.34 -5.11
CA PRO A 58 18.40 13.30 -3.78
C PRO A 58 17.68 14.63 -3.47
N SER A 59 16.56 14.54 -2.78
CA SER A 59 15.77 15.70 -2.37
C SER A 59 15.27 15.56 -0.94
N SER A 60 14.98 16.68 -0.28
CA SER A 60 14.50 16.67 1.10
C SER A 60 13.13 16.00 1.20
N VAL A 61 12.83 15.37 2.35
CA VAL A 61 11.54 14.70 2.59
C VAL A 61 10.38 15.67 2.34
N THR A 62 10.45 16.88 2.91
CA THR A 62 9.42 17.92 2.70
C THR A 62 9.21 18.26 1.22
N LYS A 63 10.28 18.29 0.42
CA LYS A 63 10.16 18.57 -1.02
C LYS A 63 9.47 17.41 -1.74
N GLN A 64 9.81 16.17 -1.42
CA GLN A 64 9.17 14.99 -2.01
C GLN A 64 7.69 14.91 -1.62
N GLN A 65 7.36 15.10 -0.34
CA GLN A 65 5.99 15.18 0.14
C GLN A 65 5.21 16.27 -0.60
N ARG A 66 5.68 17.52 -0.61
CA ARG A 66 5.00 18.61 -1.32
C ARG A 66 4.74 18.32 -2.80
N LEU A 67 5.63 17.59 -3.47
CA LEU A 67 5.46 17.22 -4.87
C LEU A 67 4.48 16.07 -5.05
N THR A 68 4.51 15.08 -4.17
CA THR A 68 3.75 13.83 -4.29
C THR A 68 2.37 13.90 -3.65
N THR A 69 2.09 14.86 -2.76
CA THR A 69 0.78 15.05 -2.13
C THR A 69 -0.04 16.17 -2.77
N LYS A 70 0.49 16.81 -3.82
CA LYS A 70 -0.20 17.92 -4.49
C LYS A 70 -1.45 17.41 -5.21
N ASP A 71 -2.62 17.86 -4.75
CA ASP A 71 -3.92 17.56 -5.39
C ASP A 71 -3.88 17.98 -6.89
N PRO A 72 -4.00 17.02 -7.83
CA PRO A 72 -3.98 17.32 -9.26
C PRO A 72 -5.29 17.91 -9.78
N GLY A 73 -6.32 18.04 -8.94
CA GLY A 73 -7.70 18.32 -9.31
C GLY A 73 -8.49 17.04 -9.56
N VAL A 74 -9.82 17.15 -9.52
CA VAL A 74 -10.74 16.06 -9.87
C VAL A 74 -11.17 16.23 -11.32
N LYS A 75 -10.98 15.20 -12.13
CA LYS A 75 -11.46 15.16 -13.52
C LYS A 75 -11.63 13.73 -14.01
N GLY A 76 -12.47 13.58 -15.03
CA GLY A 76 -12.72 12.33 -15.70
C GLY A 76 -13.61 11.39 -14.91
N ARG A 77 -13.33 10.10 -15.03
CA ARG A 77 -14.20 8.99 -14.60
C ARG A 77 -14.12 8.69 -13.11
N VAL A 78 -14.06 9.71 -12.27
CA VAL A 78 -14.02 9.57 -10.81
C VAL A 78 -14.96 10.56 -10.16
N TRP A 79 -15.80 10.05 -9.26
CA TRP A 79 -16.43 10.85 -8.21
C TRP A 79 -15.44 10.93 -7.05
N ALA A 80 -15.19 12.12 -6.52
CA ALA A 80 -14.36 12.32 -5.34
C ALA A 80 -15.11 13.21 -4.34
N CYS A 81 -15.53 12.62 -3.22
CA CYS A 81 -16.25 13.33 -2.17
C CYS A 81 -15.35 13.42 -0.92
N LYS A 82 -14.88 14.61 -0.60
CA LYS A 82 -13.97 14.86 0.53
C LYS A 82 -14.76 14.84 1.83
N VAL A 83 -14.28 14.04 2.78
CA VAL A 83 -14.89 13.90 4.11
C VAL A 83 -13.86 14.27 5.16
N LYS A 84 -14.33 15.00 6.17
CA LYS A 84 -13.57 15.30 7.38
C LYS A 84 -14.44 14.98 8.59
N CYS A 85 -14.06 13.97 9.35
CA CYS A 85 -14.78 13.59 10.56
C CYS A 85 -14.13 14.24 11.78
N GLY A 86 -14.95 14.64 12.74
CA GLY A 86 -14.49 15.16 14.02
C GLY A 86 -13.66 14.15 14.81
N ILE A 87 -12.94 14.63 15.81
CA ILE A 87 -12.21 13.79 16.76
C ILE A 87 -13.23 13.16 17.71
N PRO A 88 -13.25 11.83 17.89
CA PRO A 88 -14.03 11.21 18.95
C PRO A 88 -13.66 11.82 20.32
N PRO A 89 -14.63 12.15 21.19
CA PRO A 89 -14.31 12.74 22.49
C PRO A 89 -13.57 11.78 23.43
N GLU A 90 -13.63 10.48 23.14
CA GLU A 90 -13.00 9.42 23.93
C GLU A 90 -11.56 9.12 23.51
N GLU A 91 -10.77 8.65 24.46
CA GLU A 91 -9.38 8.24 24.23
C GLU A 91 -9.21 6.73 24.06
N ASP A 92 -10.31 5.98 24.19
CA ASP A 92 -10.35 4.52 24.23
C ASP A 92 -9.75 3.86 22.99
N VAL A 93 -10.02 4.39 21.79
CA VAL A 93 -9.44 3.85 20.53
C VAL A 93 -7.91 3.89 20.58
N ARG A 94 -7.35 5.01 21.03
CA ARG A 94 -5.92 5.21 21.13
C ARG A 94 -5.31 4.36 22.25
N GLN A 95 -5.95 4.31 23.41
CA GLN A 95 -5.50 3.49 24.54
C GLN A 95 -5.51 2.01 24.19
N LEU A 96 -6.54 1.55 23.48
CA LEU A 96 -6.66 0.17 23.01
C LEU A 96 -5.54 -0.19 22.03
N LEU A 97 -5.23 0.69 21.07
CA LEU A 97 -4.09 0.53 20.17
C LEU A 97 -2.75 0.46 20.95
N PHE A 98 -2.53 1.39 21.89
CA PHE A 98 -1.29 1.45 22.65
C PHE A 98 -1.06 0.20 23.50
N LYS A 99 -2.11 -0.28 24.15
CA LYS A 99 -2.09 -1.54 24.89
C LYS A 99 -1.70 -2.70 23.97
N ALA A 100 -2.29 -2.79 22.77
CA ALA A 100 -1.94 -3.85 21.82
C ALA A 100 -0.48 -3.76 21.33
N ILE A 101 0.06 -2.56 21.12
CA ILE A 101 1.48 -2.39 20.78
C ILE A 101 2.37 -2.93 21.92
N GLU A 102 2.04 -2.60 23.18
CA GLU A 102 2.80 -3.10 24.33
C GLU A 102 2.70 -4.63 24.48
N GLU A 103 1.52 -5.21 24.24
CA GLU A 103 1.27 -6.66 24.36
C GLU A 103 1.86 -7.50 23.22
N MET A 104 1.94 -6.94 22.00
CA MET A 104 2.47 -7.63 20.82
C MET A 104 3.99 -7.45 20.65
N GLY A 105 4.59 -6.50 21.37
CA GLY A 105 6.03 -6.22 21.32
C GLY A 105 6.86 -7.12 22.24
N SER A 106 8.18 -6.98 22.14
CA SER A 106 9.16 -7.63 23.02
C SER A 106 9.48 -6.81 24.28
N GLY A 107 8.95 -5.58 24.38
CA GLY A 107 9.10 -4.68 25.53
C GLY A 107 10.29 -3.73 25.46
N GLY A 108 11.07 -3.77 24.38
CA GLY A 108 12.25 -2.91 24.16
C GLY A 108 12.06 -1.89 23.02
N GLU A 109 10.89 -1.87 22.40
CA GLU A 109 10.57 -1.02 21.26
C GLU A 109 10.26 0.41 21.70
N ALA A 110 10.87 1.39 21.04
CA ALA A 110 10.53 2.80 21.19
C ALA A 110 9.49 3.16 20.12
N TRP A 111 8.50 3.96 20.50
CA TRP A 111 7.47 4.48 19.60
C TRP A 111 6.77 5.68 20.26
N GLU A 112 6.11 6.51 19.47
CA GLU A 112 5.47 7.74 19.94
C GLU A 112 3.98 7.52 20.25
N ARG A 113 3.49 8.09 21.37
CA ARG A 113 2.05 8.09 21.67
C ARG A 113 1.32 9.11 20.81
N ALA A 114 1.01 8.74 19.57
CA ALA A 114 0.37 9.61 18.58
C ALA A 114 -0.92 10.27 19.11
N GLU A 115 -1.09 11.56 18.85
CA GLU A 115 -2.33 12.28 19.19
C GLU A 115 -3.49 11.87 18.27
N GLN A 116 -4.73 12.04 18.75
CA GLN A 116 -5.89 11.99 17.86
C GLN A 116 -5.95 13.24 16.99
N ARG A 117 -6.43 13.09 15.76
CA ARG A 117 -6.66 14.19 14.83
C ARG A 117 -7.95 13.94 14.05
N PRO A 118 -8.56 14.99 13.48
CA PRO A 118 -9.71 14.80 12.60
C PRO A 118 -9.33 13.84 11.47
N LEU A 119 -10.17 12.84 11.23
CA LEU A 119 -9.99 11.91 10.13
C LEU A 119 -10.30 12.64 8.83
N GLU A 120 -9.39 12.59 7.87
CA GLU A 120 -9.61 13.10 6.52
C GLU A 120 -9.59 11.92 5.52
N ALA A 121 -10.55 11.89 4.62
CA ALA A 121 -10.69 10.84 3.62
C ALA A 121 -11.39 11.36 2.35
N GLU A 122 -11.37 10.56 1.29
CA GLU A 122 -12.18 10.77 0.10
C GLU A 122 -13.02 9.52 -0.19
N TRP A 123 -14.33 9.68 -0.33
CA TRP A 123 -15.15 8.69 -1.02
C TRP A 123 -14.84 8.78 -2.52
N ASN A 124 -14.39 7.68 -3.09
CA ASN A 124 -14.17 7.55 -4.52
C ASN A 124 -15.14 6.53 -5.11
N GLY A 125 -15.76 6.92 -6.22
CA GLY A 125 -16.57 6.04 -7.04
C GLY A 125 -16.23 6.20 -8.51
N TYR A 126 -16.61 5.22 -9.32
CA TYR A 126 -16.47 5.34 -10.77
C TYR A 126 -17.56 6.28 -11.30
N ARG A 127 -17.16 7.36 -11.97
CA ARG A 127 -18.09 8.26 -12.66
C ARG A 127 -18.30 7.75 -14.07
N ALA A 128 -19.42 7.08 -14.28
CA ALA A 128 -19.83 6.55 -15.57
C ALA A 128 -20.25 7.70 -16.51
N HIS A 129 -20.31 7.39 -17.81
CA HIS A 129 -20.86 8.29 -18.84
C HIS A 129 -20.17 9.66 -19.01
N VAL A 130 -18.92 9.81 -18.58
CA VAL A 130 -18.11 11.02 -18.83
C VAL A 130 -16.80 10.71 -19.54
N ASP A 131 -16.29 11.72 -20.24
CA ASP A 131 -14.98 11.66 -20.88
C ASP A 131 -13.83 11.72 -19.87
N ASN A 132 -12.65 11.23 -20.25
CA ASN A 132 -11.49 11.15 -19.35
C ASN A 132 -10.95 12.52 -18.89
N GLN A 133 -11.37 13.61 -19.53
CA GLN A 133 -10.98 14.98 -19.18
C GLN A 133 -12.15 15.83 -18.70
N GLU A 134 -13.35 15.25 -18.57
CA GLU A 134 -14.54 15.96 -18.10
C GLU A 134 -14.27 16.58 -16.72
N PRO A 135 -14.48 17.90 -16.53
CA PRO A 135 -14.28 18.51 -15.23
C PRO A 135 -15.24 17.93 -14.18
N GLU A 136 -14.83 18.04 -12.92
CA GLU A 136 -15.75 17.81 -11.80
C GLU A 136 -16.92 18.82 -11.86
N PRO A 137 -18.16 18.42 -11.56
CA PRO A 137 -19.27 19.35 -11.48
C PRO A 137 -19.01 20.43 -10.42
N ALA A 138 -18.96 21.70 -10.85
CA ALA A 138 -18.54 22.82 -10.00
C ALA A 138 -19.56 23.20 -8.91
N ASP A 139 -20.85 22.91 -9.14
CA ASP A 139 -21.96 23.42 -8.31
C ASP A 139 -22.51 22.38 -7.32
N LEU A 140 -21.81 21.25 -7.10
CA LEU A 140 -22.26 20.21 -6.18
C LEU A 140 -21.54 20.29 -4.84
N SER A 141 -22.31 20.27 -3.75
CA SER A 141 -21.78 20.00 -2.40
C SER A 141 -21.22 18.58 -2.29
N GLU A 142 -20.37 18.33 -1.29
CA GLU A 142 -19.78 17.00 -1.04
C GLU A 142 -20.85 15.93 -0.76
N GLU A 143 -21.97 16.31 -0.13
CA GLU A 143 -23.12 15.42 0.10
C GLU A 143 -23.86 15.07 -1.19
N GLU A 144 -24.06 16.04 -2.09
CA GLU A 144 -24.68 15.80 -3.40
C GLU A 144 -23.79 14.95 -4.31
N LYS A 145 -22.47 15.17 -4.27
CA LYS A 145 -21.50 14.31 -4.95
C LYS A 145 -21.58 12.89 -4.43
N TYR A 146 -21.66 12.71 -3.11
CA TYR A 146 -21.80 11.38 -2.50
C TYR A 146 -23.10 10.70 -2.94
N LYS A 147 -24.24 11.39 -2.92
CA LYS A 147 -25.52 10.83 -3.39
C LYS A 147 -25.48 10.42 -4.87
N LYS A 148 -24.87 11.24 -5.74
CA LYS A 148 -24.70 10.89 -7.16
C LYS A 148 -23.77 9.70 -7.35
N MET A 149 -22.64 9.67 -6.64
CA MET A 149 -21.72 8.53 -6.63
C MET A 149 -22.45 7.24 -6.23
N MET A 150 -23.24 7.28 -5.16
CA MET A 150 -24.01 6.13 -4.67
C MET A 150 -25.11 5.69 -5.64
N SER A 151 -25.64 6.58 -6.48
CA SER A 151 -26.61 6.20 -7.52
C SER A 151 -25.99 5.39 -8.66
N GLU A 152 -24.66 5.39 -8.77
CA GLU A 152 -23.91 4.62 -9.78
C GLU A 152 -23.26 3.35 -9.21
N THR A 153 -23.24 3.16 -7.89
CA THR A 153 -22.78 1.90 -7.28
C THR A 153 -23.78 0.76 -7.50
N THR A 154 -23.28 -0.41 -7.90
CA THR A 154 -24.08 -1.59 -8.24
C THR A 154 -23.90 -2.75 -7.27
N THR A 155 -22.89 -2.70 -6.40
CA THR A 155 -22.63 -3.71 -5.36
C THR A 155 -22.56 -3.04 -3.99
N LYS A 156 -22.57 -3.84 -2.93
CA LYS A 156 -22.42 -3.34 -1.55
C LYS A 156 -20.97 -3.13 -1.13
N VAL A 157 -20.02 -3.57 -1.96
CA VAL A 157 -18.59 -3.54 -1.66
C VAL A 157 -18.14 -2.14 -1.28
N THR A 158 -17.54 -2.03 -0.10
CA THR A 158 -16.82 -0.86 0.36
C THR A 158 -15.36 -1.24 0.53
N VAL A 159 -14.47 -0.62 -0.25
CA VAL A 159 -13.03 -0.81 -0.06
C VAL A 159 -12.49 0.30 0.84
N LEU A 160 -12.08 -0.03 2.05
CA LEU A 160 -11.30 0.87 2.91
C LEU A 160 -9.86 0.89 2.38
N TYR A 161 -9.47 1.98 1.73
CA TYR A 161 -8.25 2.01 0.93
C TYR A 161 -7.14 2.84 1.55
N PHE A 162 -5.95 2.24 1.63
CA PHE A 162 -4.71 2.88 2.04
C PHE A 162 -3.75 2.92 0.84
N HIS A 163 -3.32 4.11 0.44
CA HIS A 163 -2.42 4.27 -0.70
C HIS A 163 -0.99 3.78 -0.39
N GLY A 164 -0.21 3.47 -1.43
CA GLY A 164 1.23 3.24 -1.30
C GLY A 164 2.05 4.50 -1.02
N GLY A 165 3.35 4.45 -1.30
CA GLY A 165 4.24 5.62 -1.10
C GLY A 165 5.10 5.55 0.17
N ALA A 166 5.52 4.35 0.56
CA ALA A 166 6.53 4.12 1.60
C ALA A 166 6.19 4.76 2.98
N MET A 167 4.90 4.95 3.29
CA MET A 167 4.40 5.64 4.50
C MET A 167 4.70 7.14 4.59
N TYR A 168 5.38 7.74 3.61
CA TYR A 168 5.78 9.15 3.67
C TYR A 168 5.49 9.97 2.41
N LEU A 169 4.97 9.36 1.35
CA LEU A 169 4.63 9.98 0.08
C LEU A 169 3.16 9.75 -0.28
N LEU A 170 2.72 10.49 -1.30
CA LEU A 170 1.42 10.34 -1.94
C LEU A 170 0.25 10.70 -1.01
N ASP A 171 -0.94 10.70 -1.59
CA ASP A 171 -2.15 11.23 -0.98
C ASP A 171 -3.40 10.66 -1.69
N PRO A 172 -4.57 10.53 -1.02
CA PRO A 172 -5.82 10.14 -1.69
C PRO A 172 -6.09 10.92 -2.97
N ALA A 173 -5.80 12.22 -2.98
CA ALA A 173 -6.03 13.07 -4.15
C ALA A 173 -5.20 12.64 -5.38
N THR A 174 -3.98 12.13 -5.14
CA THR A 174 -3.11 11.59 -6.20
C THR A 174 -3.45 10.16 -6.57
N TYR A 175 -4.19 9.45 -5.73
CA TYR A 175 -4.55 8.04 -5.88
C TYR A 175 -5.89 7.79 -6.59
N ARG A 176 -6.66 8.85 -6.87
CA ARG A 176 -7.97 8.80 -7.55
C ARG A 176 -8.01 7.92 -8.82
N PRO A 177 -6.99 7.87 -9.70
CA PRO A 177 -7.02 6.97 -10.86
C PRO A 177 -7.09 5.49 -10.47
N VAL A 178 -6.37 5.09 -9.42
CA VAL A 178 -6.37 3.72 -8.90
C VAL A 178 -7.69 3.42 -8.21
N THR A 179 -8.13 4.28 -7.29
CA THR A 179 -9.37 4.06 -6.53
C THR A 179 -10.62 4.12 -7.41
N SER A 180 -10.64 4.95 -8.46
CA SER A 180 -11.67 4.92 -9.50
C SER A 180 -11.71 3.59 -10.24
N ARG A 181 -10.55 3.02 -10.56
CA ARG A 181 -10.46 1.71 -11.21
C ARG A 181 -10.96 0.60 -10.28
N VAL A 182 -10.58 0.64 -9.00
CA VAL A 182 -11.07 -0.27 -7.97
C VAL A 182 -12.60 -0.16 -7.85
N ALA A 183 -13.15 1.04 -7.72
CA ALA A 183 -14.61 1.26 -7.69
C ALA A 183 -15.30 0.68 -8.93
N LYS A 184 -14.68 0.83 -10.11
CA LYS A 184 -15.22 0.30 -11.38
C LYS A 184 -15.30 -1.23 -11.36
N VAL A 185 -14.23 -1.92 -10.97
CA VAL A 185 -14.15 -3.39 -11.05
C VAL A 185 -14.92 -4.09 -9.94
N THR A 186 -15.06 -3.45 -8.78
CA THR A 186 -15.91 -3.94 -7.69
C THR A 186 -17.39 -3.59 -7.90
N GLY A 187 -17.69 -2.58 -8.72
CA GLY A 187 -19.02 -1.97 -8.79
C GLY A 187 -19.42 -1.24 -7.50
N GLY A 188 -18.48 -1.09 -6.56
CA GLY A 188 -18.69 -0.56 -5.23
C GLY A 188 -18.08 0.82 -5.07
N ARG A 189 -17.79 1.17 -3.81
CA ARG A 189 -17.22 2.46 -3.39
C ARG A 189 -15.91 2.28 -2.66
N VAL A 190 -15.07 3.30 -2.70
CA VAL A 190 -13.75 3.29 -2.04
C VAL A 190 -13.70 4.42 -1.02
N PHE A 191 -13.34 4.11 0.23
CA PHE A 191 -13.05 5.10 1.25
C PHE A 191 -11.52 5.26 1.35
N SER A 192 -10.98 6.23 0.63
CA SER A 192 -9.53 6.45 0.52
C SER A 192 -9.04 7.35 1.66
N VAL A 193 -8.26 6.80 2.58
CA VAL A 193 -7.87 7.48 3.82
C VAL A 193 -6.64 8.35 3.61
N ARG A 194 -6.69 9.61 4.09
CA ARG A 194 -5.54 10.51 4.19
C ARG A 194 -4.81 10.26 5.52
N TYR A 195 -4.22 9.08 5.64
CA TYR A 195 -3.51 8.71 6.87
C TYR A 195 -2.26 9.60 7.03
N ARG A 196 -1.86 9.84 8.28
CA ARG A 196 -0.71 10.69 8.58
C ARG A 196 0.58 10.07 8.04
N LEU A 197 1.35 10.90 7.35
CA LEU A 197 2.64 10.53 6.80
C LEU A 197 3.74 10.65 7.83
N SER A 198 4.64 9.68 7.77
CA SER A 198 5.98 9.74 8.34
C SER A 198 6.83 10.77 7.60
N PRO A 199 7.94 11.24 8.18
CA PRO A 199 8.39 11.01 9.56
C PRO A 199 7.79 11.95 10.61
N GLN A 200 6.97 12.94 10.20
CA GLN A 200 6.33 13.87 11.12
C GLN A 200 5.35 13.18 12.08
N ASN A 201 4.85 12.01 11.69
CA ASN A 201 3.98 11.18 12.50
C ASN A 201 4.42 9.71 12.28
N PRO A 202 5.47 9.24 12.98
CA PRO A 202 5.94 7.87 12.83
C PRO A 202 4.91 6.86 13.37
N PHE A 203 5.23 5.58 13.24
CA PHE A 203 4.48 4.51 13.90
C PHE A 203 4.19 4.88 15.38
N PRO A 204 2.92 4.80 15.83
CA PRO A 204 1.77 4.12 15.22
C PRO A 204 0.72 5.06 14.58
N ALA A 205 1.08 6.30 14.21
CA ALA A 205 0.10 7.32 13.80
C ALA A 205 -0.81 6.90 12.61
N ALA A 206 -0.24 6.36 11.54
CA ALA A 206 -1.02 5.88 10.40
C ALA A 206 -1.95 4.70 10.77
N LEU A 207 -1.53 3.83 11.69
CA LEU A 207 -2.34 2.71 12.18
C LEU A 207 -3.51 3.18 13.05
N LEU A 208 -3.30 4.23 13.85
CA LEU A 208 -4.39 4.90 14.58
C LEU A 208 -5.42 5.50 13.61
N ASP A 209 -4.96 6.15 12.53
CA ASP A 209 -5.85 6.72 11.52
C ASP A 209 -6.61 5.62 10.76
N ALA A 210 -5.96 4.49 10.48
CA ALA A 210 -6.58 3.33 9.83
C ALA A 210 -7.67 2.68 10.72
N LEU A 211 -7.38 2.47 12.01
CA LEU A 211 -8.36 1.95 12.96
C LEU A 211 -9.54 2.92 13.12
N THR A 212 -9.26 4.23 13.22
CA THR A 212 -10.30 5.26 13.32
C THR A 212 -11.16 5.29 12.07
N ALA A 213 -10.56 5.21 10.88
CA ALA A 213 -11.28 5.13 9.61
C ALA A 213 -12.22 3.92 9.54
N TYR A 214 -11.73 2.75 9.97
CA TYR A 214 -12.55 1.54 10.02
C TYR A 214 -13.74 1.69 10.97
N LEU A 215 -13.50 2.21 12.18
CA LEU A 215 -14.57 2.48 13.15
C LEU A 215 -15.56 3.55 12.65
N THR A 216 -15.10 4.57 11.93
CA THR A 216 -15.97 5.56 11.28
C THR A 216 -16.87 4.93 10.22
N LEU A 217 -16.37 3.96 9.42
CA LEU A 217 -17.21 3.25 8.46
C LEU A 217 -18.30 2.41 9.15
N LEU A 218 -17.93 1.70 10.22
CA LEU A 218 -18.84 0.86 11.00
C LEU A 218 -19.85 1.68 11.82
N TYR A 219 -19.41 2.79 12.39
CA TYR A 219 -20.14 3.60 13.36
C TYR A 219 -19.98 5.10 13.05
N PRO A 220 -20.49 5.56 11.90
CA PRO A 220 -20.35 6.94 11.48
C PRO A 220 -20.92 7.93 12.50
N PRO A 221 -20.23 9.06 12.75
CA PRO A 221 -20.87 10.19 13.41
C PRO A 221 -21.98 10.79 12.51
N ALA A 222 -22.94 11.45 13.16
CA ALA A 222 -24.21 11.86 12.53
C ALA A 222 -24.07 12.87 11.38
N ASP A 223 -22.92 13.54 11.27
CA ASP A 223 -22.59 14.56 10.26
C ASP A 223 -21.85 13.99 9.04
N THR A 224 -21.65 12.68 8.98
CA THR A 224 -21.06 12.02 7.81
C THR A 224 -22.12 11.67 6.76
N PRO A 225 -21.75 11.60 5.47
CA PRO A 225 -22.71 11.41 4.40
C PRO A 225 -23.23 9.96 4.26
N HIS A 226 -22.78 9.02 5.08
CA HIS A 226 -23.04 7.59 4.92
C HIS A 226 -23.66 6.95 6.17
N ASP A 227 -24.49 5.94 5.95
CA ASP A 227 -25.02 5.08 7.00
C ASP A 227 -23.95 4.08 7.50
N PRO A 228 -24.15 3.46 8.68
CA PRO A 228 -23.29 2.37 9.16
C PRO A 228 -23.10 1.28 8.11
N ILE A 229 -21.84 0.94 7.82
CA ILE A 229 -21.49 -0.09 6.84
C ILE A 229 -21.16 -1.37 7.61
N PRO A 230 -21.84 -2.51 7.35
CA PRO A 230 -21.49 -3.78 7.98
C PRO A 230 -20.06 -4.19 7.67
N ALA A 231 -19.36 -4.78 8.64
CA ALA A 231 -17.99 -5.27 8.45
C ALA A 231 -17.87 -6.30 7.32
N SER A 232 -18.92 -7.10 7.11
CA SER A 232 -19.05 -8.07 6.01
C SER A 232 -19.16 -7.42 4.63
N GLU A 233 -19.27 -6.09 4.55
CA GLU A 233 -19.28 -5.33 3.29
C GLU A 233 -17.99 -4.51 3.09
N ILE A 234 -17.05 -4.57 4.06
CA ILE A 234 -15.80 -3.82 4.03
C ILE A 234 -14.65 -4.74 3.67
N VAL A 235 -13.90 -4.39 2.63
CA VAL A 235 -12.62 -5.01 2.27
C VAL A 235 -11.50 -4.01 2.54
N PHE A 236 -10.43 -4.42 3.22
CA PHE A 236 -9.24 -3.57 3.31
C PHE A 236 -8.46 -3.67 2.01
N GLY A 237 -8.24 -2.54 1.36
CA GLY A 237 -7.51 -2.45 0.10
C GLY A 237 -6.26 -1.60 0.26
N GLY A 238 -5.17 -2.01 -0.36
CA GLY A 238 -3.99 -1.16 -0.40
C GLY A 238 -2.85 -1.76 -1.20
N ASP A 239 -1.89 -0.92 -1.52
CA ASP A 239 -0.73 -1.33 -2.27
C ASP A 239 0.58 -0.91 -1.59
N SER A 240 1.64 -1.68 -1.77
CA SER A 240 2.94 -1.34 -1.19
C SER A 240 2.81 -1.07 0.32
N ALA A 241 3.19 0.12 0.78
CA ALA A 241 2.98 0.60 2.14
C ALA A 241 1.50 0.64 2.61
N GLY A 242 0.54 0.83 1.72
CA GLY A 242 -0.88 0.68 2.02
C GLY A 242 -1.28 -0.77 2.29
N GLY A 243 -0.62 -1.72 1.62
CA GLY A 243 -0.71 -3.15 1.91
C GLY A 243 -0.12 -3.50 3.29
N LEU A 244 1.00 -2.86 3.67
CA LEU A 244 1.54 -2.91 5.04
C LEU A 244 0.46 -2.51 6.05
N LEU A 245 -0.16 -1.35 5.83
CA LEU A 245 -1.16 -0.80 6.74
C LEU A 245 -2.40 -1.69 6.86
N CYS A 246 -2.85 -2.31 5.75
CA CYS A 246 -3.90 -3.33 5.78
C CYS A 246 -3.53 -4.52 6.68
N ALA A 247 -2.31 -5.06 6.50
CA ALA A 247 -1.82 -6.22 7.23
C ALA A 247 -1.60 -5.91 8.72
N SER A 248 -1.05 -4.74 9.06
CA SER A 248 -0.92 -4.28 10.45
C SER A 248 -2.27 -4.07 11.11
N LEU A 249 -3.24 -3.47 10.41
CA LEU A 249 -4.60 -3.31 10.94
C LEU A 249 -5.26 -4.66 11.17
N LEU A 250 -5.15 -5.60 10.23
CA LEU A 250 -5.68 -6.96 10.43
C LEU A 250 -5.06 -7.64 11.66
N GLN A 251 -3.73 -7.59 11.81
CA GLN A 251 -3.06 -8.18 12.97
C GLN A 251 -3.52 -7.56 14.29
N LEU A 252 -3.73 -6.24 14.31
CA LEU A 252 -4.31 -5.54 15.45
C LEU A 252 -5.73 -6.06 15.78
N LEU A 253 -6.59 -6.21 14.78
CA LEU A 253 -7.95 -6.70 14.98
C LEU A 253 -7.98 -8.17 15.44
N LEU A 254 -7.11 -9.03 14.89
CA LEU A 254 -6.96 -10.42 15.34
C LEU A 254 -6.48 -10.48 16.79
N HIS A 255 -5.55 -9.61 17.18
CA HIS A 255 -5.11 -9.47 18.57
C HIS A 255 -6.26 -9.07 19.50
N PHE A 256 -7.12 -8.14 19.09
CA PHE A 256 -8.33 -7.79 19.86
C PHE A 256 -9.28 -8.99 20.03
N GLN A 257 -9.47 -9.81 19.00
CA GLN A 257 -10.30 -11.03 19.14
C GLN A 257 -9.68 -12.01 20.14
N ARG A 258 -8.36 -12.27 20.03
CA ARG A 258 -7.64 -13.23 20.88
C ARG A 258 -7.62 -12.82 22.35
N THR A 259 -7.49 -11.53 22.63
CA THR A 259 -7.42 -10.99 24.01
C THR A 259 -8.79 -10.64 24.60
N GLY A 260 -9.87 -10.79 23.84
CA GLY A 260 -11.21 -10.37 24.26
C GLY A 260 -11.42 -8.85 24.30
N SER A 261 -10.50 -8.07 23.72
CA SER A 261 -10.57 -6.59 23.66
C SER A 261 -11.32 -6.08 22.41
N SER A 262 -12.33 -6.83 21.94
CA SER A 262 -13.06 -6.54 20.70
C SER A 262 -14.21 -5.54 20.88
N THR A 263 -14.16 -4.71 21.93
CA THR A 263 -15.09 -3.61 22.18
C THR A 263 -14.36 -2.34 22.56
N VAL A 264 -14.85 -1.19 22.09
CA VAL A 264 -14.28 0.13 22.37
C VAL A 264 -15.38 1.17 22.53
N ARG A 265 -15.16 2.16 23.38
CA ARG A 265 -16.02 3.34 23.45
C ARG A 265 -15.75 4.23 22.24
N PHE A 266 -16.77 4.52 21.43
CA PHE A 266 -16.63 5.34 20.22
C PHE A 266 -17.92 6.15 19.97
N HIS A 267 -17.80 7.47 19.99
CA HIS A 267 -18.93 8.41 19.87
C HIS A 267 -20.02 8.18 20.92
N GLY A 268 -19.60 8.04 22.18
CA GLY A 268 -20.48 7.92 23.34
C GLY A 268 -21.19 6.59 23.46
N GLN A 269 -20.75 5.55 22.77
CA GLN A 269 -21.36 4.22 22.81
C GLN A 269 -20.30 3.12 22.81
N ASP A 270 -20.62 1.98 23.44
CA ASP A 270 -19.75 0.81 23.43
C ASP A 270 -19.99 0.07 22.10
N ARG A 271 -18.93 -0.02 21.29
CA ARG A 271 -18.97 -0.54 19.93
C ARG A 271 -18.14 -1.81 19.84
N ARG A 272 -18.60 -2.79 19.06
CA ARG A 272 -17.79 -3.97 18.73
C ARG A 272 -16.78 -3.63 17.63
N ILE A 273 -15.69 -4.38 17.57
CA ILE A 273 -14.68 -4.25 16.51
C ILE A 273 -14.62 -5.60 15.76
N PRO A 274 -15.51 -5.83 14.79
CA PRO A 274 -15.49 -7.04 13.96
C PRO A 274 -14.32 -7.05 12.96
N LEU A 275 -13.97 -8.22 12.43
CA LEU A 275 -13.05 -8.34 11.28
C LEU A 275 -13.74 -7.91 9.97
N PRO A 276 -12.99 -7.38 8.99
CA PRO A 276 -13.54 -7.05 7.66
C PRO A 276 -13.88 -8.33 6.87
N ALA A 277 -14.59 -8.17 5.75
CA ALA A 277 -14.93 -9.26 4.83
C ALA A 277 -13.69 -9.92 4.20
N GLY A 278 -12.62 -9.15 3.98
CA GLY A 278 -11.37 -9.63 3.40
C GLY A 278 -10.32 -8.53 3.27
N ILE A 279 -9.13 -8.92 2.81
CA ILE A 279 -8.01 -8.00 2.55
C ILE A 279 -7.54 -8.22 1.12
N ALA A 280 -7.44 -7.15 0.33
CA ALA A 280 -6.97 -7.17 -1.04
C ALA A 280 -5.70 -6.31 -1.19
N GLY A 281 -4.55 -6.98 -1.10
CA GLY A 281 -3.22 -6.39 -1.17
C GLY A 281 -2.60 -6.45 -2.57
N THR A 282 -2.09 -5.32 -3.05
CA THR A 282 -1.32 -5.25 -4.30
C THR A 282 0.14 -4.96 -3.99
N SER A 283 1.05 -5.89 -4.28
CA SER A 283 2.47 -5.74 -3.91
C SER A 283 2.70 -5.28 -2.45
N PRO A 284 2.05 -5.86 -1.40
CA PRO A 284 2.21 -5.40 -0.03
C PRO A 284 3.68 -5.36 0.43
N TRP A 285 4.05 -4.30 1.14
CA TRP A 285 5.32 -4.24 1.89
C TRP A 285 5.10 -4.77 3.30
N LEU A 286 5.81 -5.82 3.72
CA LEU A 286 5.50 -6.55 4.97
C LEU A 286 6.68 -6.66 5.94
N ASP A 287 7.90 -6.39 5.47
CA ASP A 287 9.17 -6.39 6.18
C ASP A 287 9.88 -5.04 5.97
N VAL A 288 9.81 -4.19 6.99
CA VAL A 288 10.47 -2.87 6.98
C VAL A 288 12.00 -3.01 6.94
N THR A 289 12.54 -4.15 7.37
CA THR A 289 14.00 -4.38 7.35
C THR A 289 14.55 -4.68 5.95
N ARG A 290 13.67 -4.98 4.98
CA ARG A 290 14.00 -5.34 3.59
C ARG A 290 15.07 -6.44 3.50
N SER A 291 14.81 -7.54 4.18
CA SER A 291 15.82 -8.56 4.47
C SER A 291 15.81 -9.78 3.57
N LEU A 292 14.69 -10.08 2.90
CA LEU A 292 14.53 -11.30 2.11
C LEU A 292 15.30 -11.25 0.77
N PRO A 293 15.68 -12.41 0.20
CA PRO A 293 16.52 -12.49 -1.00
C PRO A 293 15.96 -11.74 -2.22
N SER A 294 14.65 -11.80 -2.47
CA SER A 294 14.01 -11.12 -3.61
C SER A 294 14.31 -9.63 -3.68
N ILE A 295 14.58 -8.98 -2.53
CA ILE A 295 14.94 -7.56 -2.46
C ILE A 295 16.12 -7.25 -3.38
N GLU A 296 17.12 -8.12 -3.47
CA GLU A 296 18.27 -7.92 -4.36
C GLU A 296 18.12 -8.73 -5.66
N GLU A 297 17.65 -9.99 -5.58
CA GLU A 297 17.62 -10.91 -6.72
C GLU A 297 16.64 -10.52 -7.83
N LEU A 298 15.53 -9.87 -7.47
CA LEU A 298 14.47 -9.47 -8.41
C LEU A 298 14.53 -7.98 -8.79
N ALA A 299 15.54 -7.24 -8.31
CA ALA A 299 15.75 -5.84 -8.67
C ALA A 299 15.88 -5.62 -10.20
N LYS A 300 16.27 -6.66 -10.95
CA LYS A 300 16.34 -6.62 -12.43
C LYS A 300 14.99 -6.39 -13.10
N TYR A 301 13.87 -6.75 -12.46
CA TYR A 301 12.52 -6.49 -12.97
C TYR A 301 11.90 -5.23 -12.36
N ASP A 302 12.43 -4.73 -11.25
CA ASP A 302 11.80 -3.67 -10.48
C ASP A 302 12.28 -2.26 -10.84
N TYR A 303 11.44 -1.24 -10.68
CA TYR A 303 11.89 0.16 -10.76
C TYR A 303 12.38 0.71 -9.43
N LEU A 304 11.98 0.09 -8.32
CA LEU A 304 12.50 0.46 -7.00
C LEU A 304 13.97 0.05 -6.91
N PRO A 305 14.82 0.87 -6.29
CA PRO A 305 16.21 0.50 -6.09
C PRO A 305 16.36 -0.36 -4.83
N PRO A 306 17.11 -1.46 -4.89
CA PRO A 306 17.38 -2.27 -3.72
C PRO A 306 18.44 -1.59 -2.83
N PRO A 307 18.57 -2.01 -1.55
CA PRO A 307 19.48 -1.36 -0.61
C PRO A 307 20.90 -1.25 -1.13
N SER A 308 21.43 -2.27 -1.80
CA SER A 308 22.78 -2.26 -2.39
C SER A 308 23.04 -1.08 -3.33
N HIS A 309 22.01 -0.56 -3.99
CA HIS A 309 22.13 0.51 -4.98
C HIS A 309 22.06 1.91 -4.33
N THR A 310 21.37 2.06 -3.20
CA THR A 310 21.16 3.37 -2.54
C THR A 310 22.03 3.59 -1.31
N GLN A 311 22.74 2.57 -0.83
CA GLN A 311 23.59 2.60 0.37
C GLN A 311 24.59 3.77 0.44
N LYS A 312 25.05 4.29 -0.69
CA LYS A 312 26.04 5.37 -0.77
C LYS A 312 25.42 6.75 -1.02
N LEU A 313 24.08 6.83 -1.13
CA LEU A 313 23.40 8.10 -1.39
C LEU A 313 23.32 8.91 -0.11
N ALA A 314 23.71 10.18 -0.22
CA ALA A 314 23.51 11.18 0.81
C ALA A 314 22.22 11.95 0.52
N TYR A 315 21.31 12.00 1.49
CA TYR A 315 20.11 12.81 1.40
C TYR A 315 20.35 14.20 2.02
N PRO A 316 19.73 15.26 1.48
CA PRO A 316 19.83 16.57 2.09
C PRO A 316 19.01 16.63 3.37
N ALA A 317 19.60 17.23 4.40
CA ALA A 317 18.97 17.48 5.69
C ALA A 317 17.63 18.19 5.55
N CYS A 318 16.70 17.87 6.44
CA CYS A 318 15.31 18.32 6.34
C CYS A 318 14.70 18.50 7.74
N PRO A 319 14.03 19.63 8.05
CA PRO A 319 13.40 19.80 9.37
C PRO A 319 12.23 18.84 9.66
N ALA A 320 11.60 18.28 8.63
CA ALA A 320 10.65 17.18 8.81
C ALA A 320 11.35 15.91 9.33
N TRP A 321 12.66 15.83 9.15
CA TRP A 321 13.53 14.72 9.47
C TRP A 321 14.78 15.20 10.24
N PRO A 322 14.64 15.83 11.43
CA PRO A 322 15.81 16.12 12.23
C PRO A 322 16.29 14.79 12.84
N THR A 323 17.38 14.27 12.28
CA THR A 323 18.14 13.10 12.72
C THR A 323 19.00 13.41 13.94
N ASP A 324 18.46 14.09 14.95
CA ASP A 324 19.17 14.24 16.23
C ASP A 324 18.34 13.66 17.38
N PRO A 325 18.56 12.36 17.73
CA PRO A 325 19.47 11.43 17.07
C PRO A 325 18.93 10.89 15.72
N PRO A 326 19.78 10.33 14.85
CA PRO A 326 19.31 9.78 13.58
C PRO A 326 18.35 8.61 13.79
N ARG A 327 17.29 8.55 12.99
CA ARG A 327 16.35 7.43 12.97
C ARG A 327 16.83 6.38 11.98
N ALA A 328 16.59 5.10 12.31
CA ALA A 328 16.91 3.99 11.43
C ALA A 328 15.96 3.90 10.22
N ASP A 329 14.71 4.34 10.38
CA ASP A 329 13.70 4.32 9.33
C ASP A 329 12.75 5.52 9.40
N LEU A 330 12.27 6.00 8.24
CA LEU A 330 11.30 7.10 8.16
C LEU A 330 10.00 6.74 8.90
N TYR A 331 9.58 5.48 8.79
CA TYR A 331 8.32 5.00 9.31
C TYR A 331 8.33 4.81 10.82
N CYS A 332 9.39 4.24 11.39
CA CYS A 332 9.43 3.86 12.80
C CYS A 332 10.82 4.02 13.42
N GLU A 333 10.87 3.97 14.75
CA GLU A 333 12.14 3.85 15.47
C GLU A 333 12.81 2.50 15.18
N GLY A 334 14.15 2.49 15.19
CA GLY A 334 14.92 1.29 14.82
C GLY A 334 14.69 0.09 15.73
N SER A 335 14.39 0.32 17.01
CA SER A 335 14.06 -0.76 17.95
C SER A 335 12.75 -1.45 17.60
N ALA A 336 11.80 -0.75 16.96
CA ALA A 336 10.49 -1.25 16.58
C ALA A 336 10.43 -1.97 15.21
N LEU A 337 11.55 -2.05 14.46
CA LEU A 337 11.59 -2.64 13.11
C LEU A 337 11.05 -4.08 12.99
N LEU A 338 11.10 -4.86 14.08
CA LEU A 338 10.60 -6.24 14.14
C LEU A 338 9.25 -6.36 14.86
N HIS A 339 8.67 -5.23 15.27
CA HIS A 339 7.37 -5.24 15.92
C HIS A 339 6.31 -5.75 14.91
N PRO A 340 5.42 -6.69 15.28
CA PRO A 340 4.44 -7.27 14.34
C PRO A 340 3.48 -6.26 13.70
N LEU A 341 3.23 -5.11 14.35
CA LEU A 341 2.43 -4.01 13.78
C LEU A 341 3.23 -3.02 12.92
N VAL A 342 4.57 -3.14 12.89
CA VAL A 342 5.47 -2.37 12.03
C VAL A 342 5.86 -3.20 10.80
N SER A 343 6.31 -4.43 11.03
CA SER A 343 6.61 -5.41 9.99
C SER A 343 5.67 -6.61 10.16
N PRO A 344 4.48 -6.61 9.53
CA PRO A 344 3.51 -7.70 9.63
C PRO A 344 4.08 -9.09 9.37
N LEU A 345 5.15 -9.20 8.57
CA LEU A 345 5.82 -10.48 8.32
C LEU A 345 6.34 -11.13 9.62
N ALA A 346 6.69 -10.35 10.64
CA ALA A 346 7.14 -10.85 11.94
C ALA A 346 6.01 -11.51 12.75
N ALA A 347 4.74 -11.26 12.42
CA ALA A 347 3.61 -11.91 13.09
C ALA A 347 3.53 -13.40 12.69
N LYS A 348 3.57 -14.28 13.70
CA LYS A 348 3.51 -15.73 13.51
C LYS A 348 2.09 -16.28 13.42
N ASP A 349 1.11 -15.67 14.08
CA ASP A 349 -0.26 -16.17 14.15
C ASP A 349 -1.25 -15.30 13.36
N TRP A 350 -1.76 -15.88 12.28
CA TRP A 350 -2.79 -15.36 11.37
C TRP A 350 -4.06 -16.22 11.40
N THR A 351 -4.21 -17.10 12.40
CA THR A 351 -5.41 -17.92 12.56
C THR A 351 -6.66 -17.04 12.67
N ASN A 352 -7.77 -17.46 12.05
CA ASN A 352 -9.02 -16.71 11.92
C ASN A 352 -8.93 -15.43 11.08
N SER A 353 -7.88 -15.26 10.27
CA SER A 353 -7.88 -14.20 9.25
C SER A 353 -9.08 -14.40 8.31
N PRO A 354 -9.78 -13.31 7.91
CA PRO A 354 -10.69 -13.37 6.77
C PRO A 354 -9.90 -13.71 5.49
N PRO A 355 -10.55 -13.96 4.35
CA PRO A 355 -9.83 -14.24 3.10
C PRO A 355 -8.85 -13.12 2.71
N LEU A 356 -7.68 -13.50 2.18
CA LEU A 356 -6.63 -12.59 1.70
C LEU A 356 -6.42 -12.76 0.19
N PHE A 357 -6.31 -11.65 -0.52
CA PHE A 357 -5.88 -11.58 -1.91
C PHE A 357 -4.53 -10.91 -2.01
N PHE A 358 -3.59 -11.59 -2.67
CA PHE A 358 -2.27 -11.09 -3.01
C PHE A 358 -2.14 -11.01 -4.51
N SER A 359 -1.77 -9.83 -5.02
CA SER A 359 -1.43 -9.66 -6.42
C SER A 359 -0.17 -8.82 -6.60
N LEU A 360 0.85 -9.41 -7.23
CA LEU A 360 2.17 -8.82 -7.34
C LEU A 360 2.93 -9.32 -8.56
N GLY A 361 3.99 -8.62 -8.93
CA GLY A 361 4.92 -9.08 -9.95
C GLY A 361 6.00 -10.04 -9.40
N GLU A 362 6.90 -10.48 -10.28
CA GLU A 362 8.22 -10.99 -9.86
C GLU A 362 9.12 -9.81 -9.48
N GLU A 363 8.81 -9.21 -8.34
CA GLU A 363 9.35 -7.94 -7.87
C GLU A 363 10.15 -8.09 -6.56
N MET A 364 10.73 -7.00 -6.07
CA MET A 364 11.58 -7.01 -4.88
C MET A 364 10.83 -7.49 -3.62
N LEU A 365 9.54 -7.18 -3.50
CA LEU A 365 8.72 -7.52 -2.34
C LEU A 365 8.10 -8.93 -2.43
N ARG A 366 8.51 -9.76 -3.42
CA ARG A 366 7.88 -11.06 -3.66
C ARG A 366 7.97 -12.00 -2.46
N ASP A 367 9.16 -12.18 -1.89
CA ASP A 367 9.38 -13.26 -0.92
C ASP A 367 8.59 -13.05 0.38
N GLU A 368 8.46 -11.82 0.85
CA GLU A 368 7.66 -11.52 2.05
C GLU A 368 6.18 -11.84 1.85
N ASN A 369 5.67 -11.64 0.64
CA ASN A 369 4.30 -11.98 0.29
C ASN A 369 4.11 -13.50 0.12
N LEU A 370 5.09 -14.20 -0.47
CA LEU A 370 5.07 -15.67 -0.56
C LEU A 370 4.99 -16.30 0.83
N VAL A 371 5.84 -15.85 1.75
CA VAL A 371 5.89 -16.36 3.12
C VAL A 371 4.56 -16.11 3.84
N LEU A 372 4.03 -14.87 3.79
CA LEU A 372 2.78 -14.57 4.48
C LEU A 372 1.60 -15.36 3.88
N ALA A 373 1.49 -15.43 2.56
CA ALA A 373 0.44 -16.19 1.87
C ALA A 373 0.47 -17.68 2.28
N GLN A 374 1.64 -18.32 2.22
CA GLN A 374 1.81 -19.70 2.65
C GLN A 374 1.49 -19.90 4.12
N ARG A 375 1.90 -18.96 5.00
CA ARG A 375 1.63 -19.02 6.44
C ARG A 375 0.13 -18.97 6.73
N VAL A 376 -0.59 -18.03 6.11
CA VAL A 376 -2.04 -17.87 6.29
C VAL A 376 -2.77 -19.12 5.80
N ALA A 377 -2.42 -19.64 4.62
CA ALA A 377 -3.00 -20.88 4.10
C ALA A 377 -2.69 -22.09 5.01
N GLY A 378 -1.45 -22.18 5.49
CA GLY A 378 -0.99 -23.19 6.46
C GLY A 378 -1.75 -23.18 7.79
N GLN A 379 -2.30 -22.03 8.16
CA GLN A 379 -3.09 -21.82 9.37
C GLN A 379 -4.61 -21.92 9.13
N GLY A 380 -5.01 -22.43 7.95
CA GLY A 380 -6.41 -22.66 7.59
C GLY A 380 -7.15 -21.43 7.07
N GLY A 381 -6.44 -20.32 6.78
CA GLY A 381 -7.01 -19.15 6.12
C GLY A 381 -7.16 -19.35 4.61
N ASN A 382 -8.08 -18.60 3.99
CA ASN A 382 -8.28 -18.63 2.55
C ASN A 382 -7.40 -17.59 1.85
N VAL A 383 -6.62 -18.02 0.86
CA VAL A 383 -5.67 -17.15 0.16
C VAL A 383 -5.80 -17.26 -1.35
N VAL A 384 -6.07 -16.13 -2.00
CA VAL A 384 -6.04 -15.97 -3.45
C VAL A 384 -4.70 -15.35 -3.84
N TRP A 385 -3.82 -16.15 -4.42
CA TRP A 385 -2.45 -15.76 -4.78
C TRP A 385 -2.31 -15.53 -6.30
N ARG A 386 -1.85 -14.36 -6.72
CA ARG A 386 -1.58 -14.01 -8.12
C ARG A 386 -0.20 -13.40 -8.30
N ILE A 387 0.68 -14.13 -8.99
CA ILE A 387 2.01 -13.64 -9.34
C ILE A 387 2.14 -13.44 -10.86
N PHE A 388 2.63 -12.28 -11.28
CA PHE A 388 2.81 -11.93 -12.68
C PHE A 388 4.29 -11.97 -13.06
N GLU A 389 4.65 -12.90 -13.95
CA GLU A 389 6.04 -13.14 -14.34
C GLU A 389 6.70 -11.85 -14.89
N ALA A 390 7.91 -11.57 -14.41
CA ALA A 390 8.72 -10.40 -14.73
C ALA A 390 8.05 -9.03 -14.51
N MET A 391 6.87 -8.93 -13.90
CA MET A 391 6.25 -7.62 -13.65
C MET A 391 6.95 -6.88 -12.49
N PRO A 392 7.09 -5.54 -12.55
CA PRO A 392 7.69 -4.74 -11.48
C PRO A 392 6.77 -4.60 -10.27
N HIS A 393 7.27 -3.99 -9.19
CA HIS A 393 6.46 -3.54 -8.05
C HIS A 393 5.24 -2.75 -8.52
N CYS A 394 4.06 -3.01 -7.94
CA CYS A 394 2.83 -2.25 -8.22
C CYS A 394 2.50 -2.11 -9.72
N PHE A 395 2.86 -3.11 -10.55
CA PHE A 395 2.82 -2.99 -12.00
C PHE A 395 1.45 -2.57 -12.54
N ALA A 396 0.35 -2.98 -11.89
CA ALA A 396 -1.00 -2.67 -12.35
C ALA A 396 -1.31 -1.16 -12.35
N MET A 397 -0.69 -0.42 -11.43
CA MET A 397 -0.82 1.03 -11.31
C MET A 397 0.19 1.76 -12.20
N MET A 398 1.37 1.17 -12.42
CA MET A 398 2.45 1.78 -13.20
C MET A 398 2.33 1.52 -14.71
N LEU A 399 1.70 0.41 -15.09
CA LEU A 399 1.54 -0.09 -16.46
C LEU A 399 0.04 -0.22 -16.80
N GLU A 400 -0.73 0.85 -16.64
CA GLU A 400 -2.20 0.86 -16.75
C GLU A 400 -2.77 0.14 -18.00
N TYR A 401 -2.07 0.26 -19.13
CA TYR A 401 -2.50 -0.27 -20.43
C TYR A 401 -1.96 -1.67 -20.75
N HIS A 402 -1.16 -2.24 -19.85
CA HIS A 402 -0.62 -3.59 -20.04
C HIS A 402 -1.74 -4.61 -19.76
N PRO A 403 -1.92 -5.66 -20.59
CA PRO A 403 -2.97 -6.66 -20.39
C PRO A 403 -2.96 -7.30 -18.99
N ALA A 404 -1.79 -7.56 -18.42
CA ALA A 404 -1.66 -8.07 -17.05
C ALA A 404 -2.33 -7.15 -16.01
N SER A 405 -2.30 -5.83 -16.22
CA SER A 405 -2.92 -4.87 -15.31
C SER A 405 -4.44 -4.98 -15.35
N HIS A 406 -5.01 -5.31 -16.50
CA HIS A 406 -6.45 -5.59 -16.63
C HIS A 406 -6.84 -6.87 -15.87
N ILE A 407 -6.05 -7.94 -16.01
CA ILE A 407 -6.25 -9.19 -15.26
C ILE A 407 -6.18 -8.91 -13.75
N HIS A 408 -5.16 -8.16 -13.29
CA HIS A 408 -5.04 -7.76 -11.89
C HIS A 408 -6.33 -7.10 -11.36
N PHE A 409 -6.82 -6.06 -12.02
CA PHE A 409 -8.00 -5.32 -11.54
C PHE A 409 -9.28 -6.16 -11.64
N GLU A 410 -9.43 -7.01 -12.66
CA GLU A 410 -10.56 -7.92 -12.77
C GLU A 410 -10.61 -8.93 -11.62
N GLU A 411 -9.46 -9.52 -11.28
CA GLU A 411 -9.36 -10.48 -10.18
C GLU A 411 -9.50 -9.82 -8.81
N TYR A 412 -8.93 -8.62 -8.64
CA TYR A 412 -9.17 -7.79 -7.45
C TYR A 412 -10.66 -7.55 -7.25
N GLY A 413 -11.35 -7.11 -8.31
CA GLY A 413 -12.78 -6.83 -8.28
C GLY A 413 -13.62 -8.07 -7.97
N THR A 414 -13.25 -9.21 -8.57
CA THR A 414 -13.92 -10.50 -8.35
C THR A 414 -13.78 -10.95 -6.90
N PHE A 415 -12.55 -10.98 -6.37
CA PHE A 415 -12.29 -11.30 -4.97
C PHE A 415 -13.12 -10.44 -4.01
N CYS A 416 -13.13 -9.11 -4.20
CA CYS A 416 -13.89 -8.21 -3.33
C CYS A 416 -15.40 -8.49 -3.36
N LYS A 417 -15.96 -8.85 -4.52
CA LYS A 417 -17.37 -9.22 -4.63
C LYS A 417 -17.64 -10.56 -3.96
N ASP A 418 -16.78 -11.56 -4.17
CA ASP A 418 -16.97 -12.91 -3.63
C ASP A 418 -16.98 -12.93 -2.10
N VAL A 419 -16.11 -12.15 -1.44
CA VAL A 419 -16.07 -12.05 0.03
C VAL A 419 -17.25 -11.27 0.62
N VAL A 420 -17.84 -10.31 -0.13
CA VAL A 420 -18.94 -9.46 0.36
C VAL A 420 -20.32 -10.04 0.02
N GLU A 421 -20.49 -10.60 -1.17
CA GLU A 421 -21.79 -11.04 -1.70
C GLU A 421 -22.04 -12.55 -1.43
N GLY A 422 -21.13 -13.22 -0.73
CA GLY A 422 -21.32 -14.59 -0.24
C GLY A 422 -20.97 -15.68 -1.25
N GLY A 423 -20.14 -15.36 -2.26
CA GLY A 423 -19.63 -16.34 -3.23
C GLY A 423 -18.71 -17.40 -2.61
N GLY A 424 -18.17 -17.11 -1.41
CA GLY A 424 -17.13 -17.92 -0.80
C GLY A 424 -15.79 -17.72 -1.52
N VAL A 425 -14.69 -17.85 -0.80
CA VAL A 425 -13.34 -17.77 -1.38
C VAL A 425 -12.57 -18.99 -0.90
N GLU A 426 -12.06 -19.77 -1.85
CA GLU A 426 -11.18 -20.90 -1.59
C GLU A 426 -9.72 -20.50 -1.86
N THR A 427 -8.80 -21.17 -1.18
CA THR A 427 -7.37 -20.97 -1.44
C THR A 427 -7.00 -21.41 -2.85
N ASN A 428 -6.45 -20.51 -3.66
CA ASN A 428 -5.95 -20.82 -4.99
C ASN A 428 -4.77 -19.93 -5.40
N GLY A 429 -3.80 -20.50 -6.12
CA GLY A 429 -2.61 -19.79 -6.59
C GLY A 429 -2.46 -19.88 -8.09
N VAL A 430 -2.12 -18.77 -8.73
CA VAL A 430 -1.88 -18.71 -10.19
C VAL A 430 -0.67 -17.85 -10.48
N MET A 431 0.22 -18.37 -11.32
CA MET A 431 1.25 -17.60 -12.03
C MET A 431 0.75 -17.22 -13.42
N ILE A 432 0.89 -15.95 -13.78
CA ILE A 432 0.54 -15.42 -15.10
C ILE A 432 1.84 -15.17 -15.86
N LYS A 433 2.08 -15.90 -16.95
CA LYS A 433 3.30 -15.78 -17.76
C LYS A 433 3.40 -14.46 -18.50
N ALA A 434 4.64 -13.98 -18.66
CA ALA A 434 4.93 -12.78 -19.42
C ALA A 434 4.60 -13.01 -20.90
N LYS A 435 4.13 -11.96 -21.58
CA LYS A 435 3.69 -11.95 -22.99
C LYS A 435 2.45 -12.82 -23.30
N THR A 436 2.47 -14.11 -22.98
CA THR A 436 1.37 -15.03 -23.32
C THR A 436 0.16 -14.90 -22.40
N LEU A 437 0.37 -14.43 -21.16
CA LEU A 437 -0.65 -14.39 -20.10
C LEU A 437 -1.24 -15.77 -19.76
N GLU A 438 -0.53 -16.83 -20.15
CA GLU A 438 -0.90 -18.21 -19.78
C GLU A 438 -0.90 -18.35 -18.26
N ARG A 439 -1.90 -19.07 -17.75
CA ARG A 439 -2.13 -19.28 -16.32
C ARG A 439 -1.59 -20.64 -15.94
N GLU A 440 -0.67 -20.67 -15.00
CA GLU A 440 -0.16 -21.89 -14.37
C GLU A 440 -0.60 -21.93 -12.91
N ASP A 441 -1.24 -23.02 -12.51
CA ASP A 441 -1.64 -23.21 -11.13
C ASP A 441 -0.41 -23.38 -10.22
N VAL A 442 -0.47 -22.77 -9.04
CA VAL A 442 0.57 -22.83 -8.02
C VAL A 442 -0.05 -23.27 -6.70
N ASP A 443 0.58 -24.24 -6.05
CA ASP A 443 0.19 -24.68 -4.72
C ASP A 443 0.55 -23.59 -3.68
N VAL A 444 -0.47 -22.93 -3.13
CA VAL A 444 -0.30 -21.85 -2.13
C VAL A 444 0.37 -22.37 -0.85
N MET A 445 0.27 -23.66 -0.56
CA MET A 445 0.90 -24.29 0.60
C MET A 445 2.40 -24.54 0.41
N LYS A 446 2.93 -24.33 -0.81
CA LYS A 446 4.33 -24.60 -1.21
C LYS A 446 4.88 -23.48 -2.08
N LEU A 447 4.52 -22.23 -1.77
CA LEU A 447 5.01 -21.04 -2.44
C LEU A 447 6.51 -20.79 -2.23
N THR A 448 7.05 -21.20 -1.08
CA THR A 448 8.44 -20.90 -0.71
C THR A 448 9.01 -21.89 0.30
N ASP A 449 10.32 -22.15 0.19
CA ASP A 449 11.11 -22.90 1.17
C ASP A 449 11.68 -22.00 2.28
N ILE A 450 11.39 -20.69 2.25
CA ILE A 450 11.81 -19.75 3.30
C ILE A 450 10.98 -20.01 4.56
N SER A 451 11.57 -20.69 5.55
CA SER A 451 10.91 -20.99 6.82
C SER A 451 10.77 -19.75 7.72
N ASP A 452 9.90 -19.86 8.73
CA ASP A 452 9.70 -18.80 9.71
C ASP A 452 10.97 -18.48 10.52
N GLU A 453 11.82 -19.47 10.78
CA GLU A 453 13.11 -19.28 11.43
C GLU A 453 14.09 -18.52 10.54
N MET A 454 14.10 -18.84 9.23
CA MET A 454 14.95 -18.12 8.27
C MET A 454 14.48 -16.67 8.11
N VAL A 455 13.17 -16.41 8.12
CA VAL A 455 12.63 -15.05 8.17
C VAL A 455 13.11 -14.30 9.41
N ASP A 456 13.01 -14.90 10.60
CA ASP A 456 13.45 -14.25 11.85
C ASP A 456 14.94 -13.92 11.82
N GLU A 457 15.77 -14.84 11.32
CA GLU A 457 17.20 -14.62 11.17
C GLU A 457 17.49 -13.47 10.20
N LEU A 458 16.90 -13.50 9.00
CA LEU A 458 17.09 -12.49 7.97
C LEU A 458 16.64 -11.12 8.46
N MET A 459 15.45 -11.02 9.05
CA MET A 459 14.92 -9.74 9.57
C MET A 459 15.79 -9.20 10.71
N ARG A 460 16.30 -10.06 11.60
CA ARG A 460 17.26 -9.64 12.66
C ARG A 460 18.57 -9.11 12.06
N ILE A 461 19.08 -9.74 11.01
CA ILE A 461 20.25 -9.25 10.25
C ILE A 461 19.92 -7.90 9.60
N GLY A 462 18.74 -7.76 8.98
CA GLY A 462 18.24 -6.53 8.38
C GLY A 462 18.16 -5.37 9.38
N LYS A 463 17.52 -5.58 10.54
CA LYS A 463 17.47 -4.64 11.66
C LYS A 463 18.88 -4.19 12.09
N THR A 464 19.80 -5.14 12.25
CA THR A 464 21.18 -4.85 12.65
C THR A 464 21.91 -3.99 11.62
N LYS A 465 21.71 -4.27 10.32
CA LYS A 465 22.29 -3.47 9.22
C LYS A 465 21.74 -2.04 9.21
N LEU A 466 20.44 -1.85 9.50
CA LEU A 466 19.83 -0.53 9.58
C LEU A 466 20.31 0.25 10.82
N ALA A 467 20.44 -0.41 11.97
CA ALA A 467 20.96 0.22 13.19
C ALA A 467 22.42 0.73 13.03
N ARG A 468 23.30 -0.04 12.36
CA ARG A 468 24.69 0.37 12.05
C ARG A 468 24.80 1.54 11.07
N ARG A 469 23.71 1.98 10.46
CA ARG A 469 23.71 3.19 9.61
C ARG A 469 23.45 4.45 10.43
N VAL A 470 22.86 4.30 11.61
CA VAL A 470 22.49 5.38 12.54
C VAL A 470 23.66 5.78 13.44
N ASP A 471 24.50 4.83 13.84
CA ASP A 471 25.58 5.01 14.84
C ASP A 471 26.86 5.69 14.31
N GLY A 472 26.97 5.94 13.01
CA GLY A 472 27.82 7.01 12.46
C GLY A 472 29.34 6.89 12.71
N SER A 473 29.98 5.89 12.10
CA SER A 473 31.34 6.11 11.53
C SER A 473 31.30 6.84 10.17
N GLY A 474 30.16 7.46 9.81
CA GLY A 474 30.00 8.25 8.58
C GLY A 474 28.87 9.29 8.71
N SER A 475 29.13 10.51 8.26
CA SER A 475 28.28 11.70 8.31
C SER A 475 27.18 11.75 7.24
N VAL A 476 26.57 10.62 6.88
CA VAL A 476 25.68 10.52 5.71
C VAL A 476 24.31 9.96 6.09
N GLU A 477 23.26 10.77 5.91
CA GLU A 477 21.85 10.36 6.05
C GLU A 477 21.51 9.24 5.06
N VAL A 478 21.12 8.06 5.54
CA VAL A 478 20.67 6.94 4.70
C VAL A 478 19.14 6.80 4.81
N ARG A 479 18.42 6.90 3.68
CA ARG A 479 16.98 6.59 3.63
C ARG A 479 16.75 5.12 3.24
N PRO A 480 15.79 4.44 3.88
CA PRO A 480 15.62 2.99 3.71
C PRO A 480 14.78 2.59 2.50
N MET A 481 13.93 3.46 1.93
CA MET A 481 13.02 3.04 0.85
C MET A 481 12.77 4.07 -0.26
N LEU A 482 13.79 4.89 -0.58
CA LEU A 482 13.95 5.49 -1.91
C LEU A 482 15.41 5.45 -2.31
#